data_AF-A0A6P4E567-F1
#
_entry.id   AF-A0A6P4E567-F1
#
_cell.length_a   1.000
_cell.length_b   1.000
_cell.length_c   1.000
_cell.angle_alpha   90.00
_cell.angle_beta   90.00
_cell.angle_gamma   90.00
#
_symmetry.space_group_name_H-M   'P 1'
#
loop_
_entity.id
_entity.type
_entity.pdbx_description
1 polymer ?
#
loop_
_entity_poly.entity_id
_entity_poly.type
_entity_poly.pdbx_seq_one_letter_code
_entity_poly.pdbx_strand_id
1 'polypeptide(L)'
;MSTCFQKCDIRPFVVEGQQVGLIKSDVLKHLEKYPEVFCIRDCEQTKQGLVELNPAFRDYNERTEQLEKVLRNLRSEGLFPALQGWRDEYFEVKSERRALLKMERAATPLFGVRKYGVDINGYVRHPTHGICIWLQQRSNTKETWPGKWDNMVGGGLSVGFGIKETAIKEAAEEASIPYDLVKNLVSAGCVSFYFESRQGLFPNTEYVFDLELPLDFVPQNSDGEVQAFELLPAKECVERVFTPDFKTTSAPVVIDFLIRHGHITADDVVDFTQIVELLHVPLQSLYTYRARLEQAKKHQQNLPGDARNCRCGSLQKKSVENGHKKDT
;
A
#
# COMPACT_ATOMS: atom_id res chain seq x y z
N MET A 1 -23.96 4.27 11.30
CA MET A 1 -22.86 4.79 12.14
C MET A 1 -22.47 3.76 13.18
N SER A 2 -21.46 2.93 12.91
CA SER A 2 -20.72 2.18 13.94
C SER A 2 -19.45 1.61 13.32
N THR A 3 -18.43 2.45 13.12
CA THR A 3 -17.06 2.02 12.83
C THR A 3 -16.30 2.00 14.15
N CYS A 4 -16.62 1.04 15.01
CA CYS A 4 -15.85 0.77 16.20
C CYS A 4 -14.64 -0.08 15.79
N PHE A 5 -13.49 0.56 15.59
CA PHE A 5 -12.20 -0.12 15.45
C PHE A 5 -11.97 -0.99 16.69
N GLN A 6 -12.22 -2.29 16.61
CA GLN A 6 -11.61 -3.21 17.56
C GLN A 6 -10.10 -3.15 17.35
N LYS A 7 -9.39 -2.77 18.42
CA LYS A 7 -7.96 -2.51 18.48
C LYS A 7 -7.18 -3.83 18.34
N CYS A 8 -7.24 -4.46 17.17
CA CYS A 8 -6.26 -5.47 16.77
C CYS A 8 -4.89 -4.79 16.75
N ASP A 9 -3.89 -5.37 17.43
CA ASP A 9 -2.54 -4.82 17.51
C ASP A 9 -1.90 -4.78 16.10
N ILE A 10 -1.99 -3.61 15.45
CA ILE A 10 -1.34 -3.34 14.17
C ILE A 10 0.01 -2.68 14.45
N ARG A 11 1.08 -3.34 14.00
CA ARG A 11 2.47 -2.91 14.22
C ARG A 11 3.09 -2.34 12.95
N PRO A 12 3.94 -1.31 13.03
CA PRO A 12 4.73 -0.85 11.90
C PRO A 12 5.62 -1.98 11.37
N PHE A 13 5.60 -2.20 10.05
CA PHE A 13 6.63 -3.00 9.37
C PHE A 13 7.77 -2.07 8.95
N VAL A 14 8.97 -2.33 9.45
CA VAL A 14 10.14 -1.47 9.29
C VAL A 14 11.24 -2.18 8.50
N VAL A 15 11.86 -1.47 7.57
CA VAL A 15 13.03 -1.91 6.80
C VAL A 15 14.03 -0.76 6.77
N GLU A 16 15.27 -0.99 7.20
CA GLU A 16 16.30 0.06 7.34
C GLU A 16 15.82 1.30 8.14
N GLY A 17 15.10 1.07 9.24
CA GLY A 17 14.51 2.13 10.06
C GLY A 17 13.39 2.94 9.38
N GLN A 18 12.98 2.59 8.16
CA GLN A 18 11.84 3.20 7.46
C GLN A 18 10.61 2.31 7.60
N GLN A 19 9.48 2.88 8.02
CA GLN A 19 8.22 2.15 7.97
C GLN A 19 7.76 2.03 6.51
N VAL A 20 7.54 0.79 6.08
CA VAL A 20 7.11 0.46 4.71
C VAL A 20 5.77 -0.26 4.68
N GLY A 21 5.22 -0.59 5.85
CA GLY A 21 4.03 -1.43 5.96
C GLY A 21 3.39 -1.42 7.34
N LEU A 22 2.41 -2.30 7.48
CA LEU A 22 1.61 -2.55 8.67
C LEU A 22 1.40 -4.06 8.81
N ILE A 23 1.70 -4.62 9.99
CA ILE A 23 1.51 -6.03 10.33
C ILE A 23 0.37 -6.15 11.31
N LYS A 24 -0.64 -6.93 10.96
CA LYS A 24 -1.71 -7.31 11.88
C LYS A 24 -1.27 -8.44 12.81
N SER A 25 -1.91 -8.55 13.98
CA SER A 25 -1.62 -9.58 14.98
C SER A 25 -1.75 -11.02 14.47
N ASP A 26 -2.68 -11.28 13.55
CA ASP A 26 -2.87 -12.59 12.90
C ASP A 26 -1.72 -12.96 11.96
N VAL A 27 -1.05 -11.99 11.35
CA VAL A 27 0.20 -12.20 10.60
C VAL A 27 1.39 -12.32 11.55
N LEU A 28 1.45 -11.45 12.57
CA LEU A 28 2.54 -11.36 13.54
C LEU A 28 2.89 -12.72 14.18
N LYS A 29 1.90 -13.46 14.67
CA LYS A 29 2.08 -14.80 15.30
C LYS A 29 2.81 -15.82 14.41
N HIS A 30 2.78 -15.63 13.10
CA HIS A 30 3.49 -16.48 12.16
C HIS A 30 4.91 -15.96 11.89
N LEU A 31 5.11 -14.63 11.89
CA LEU A 31 6.43 -14.03 11.72
C LEU A 31 7.35 -14.29 12.92
N GLU A 32 6.79 -14.48 14.13
CA GLU A 32 7.54 -14.86 15.35
C GLU A 32 8.33 -16.17 15.21
N LYS A 33 7.96 -17.03 14.25
CA LYS A 33 8.67 -18.28 13.95
C LYS A 33 9.99 -18.09 13.22
N TYR A 34 10.28 -16.88 12.72
CA TYR A 34 11.49 -16.56 11.92
C TYR A 34 12.32 -15.45 12.58
N PRO A 35 12.84 -15.66 13.81
CA PRO A 35 13.62 -14.66 14.54
C PRO A 35 14.92 -14.26 13.82
N GLU A 36 15.42 -15.07 12.89
CA GLU A 36 16.54 -14.78 12.02
C GLU A 36 16.20 -13.76 10.91
N VAL A 37 14.93 -13.62 10.56
CA VAL A 37 14.44 -12.69 9.52
C VAL A 37 13.75 -11.46 10.11
N PHE A 38 13.03 -11.60 11.22
CA PHE A 38 12.28 -10.51 11.84
C PHE A 38 12.71 -10.23 13.29
N CYS A 39 13.06 -8.97 13.56
CA CYS A 39 13.27 -8.45 14.89
C CYS A 39 11.99 -7.81 15.42
N ILE A 40 11.19 -8.59 16.15
CA ILE A 40 9.92 -8.15 16.77
C ILE A 40 10.21 -7.63 18.18
N ARG A 41 9.86 -6.36 18.45
CA ARG A 41 10.15 -5.72 19.74
C ARG A 41 9.28 -4.50 19.99
N ASP A 42 9.27 -4.02 21.22
CA ASP A 42 8.69 -2.72 21.57
C ASP A 42 9.73 -1.61 21.39
N CYS A 43 9.29 -0.47 20.84
CA CYS A 43 10.10 0.75 20.83
C CYS A 43 9.71 1.61 22.03
N GLU A 44 10.63 1.76 22.98
CA GLU A 44 10.42 2.56 24.20
C GLU A 44 10.06 4.01 23.88
N GLN A 45 10.67 4.58 22.83
CA GLN A 45 10.46 5.97 22.44
C GLN A 45 9.06 6.22 21.88
N THR A 46 8.52 5.30 21.09
CA THR A 46 7.18 5.42 20.51
C THR A 46 6.09 4.72 21.34
N LYS A 47 6.49 3.95 22.38
CA LYS A 47 5.63 3.07 23.19
C LYS A 47 4.75 2.15 22.33
N GLN A 48 5.31 1.65 21.23
CA GLN A 48 4.60 0.83 20.25
C GLN A 48 5.46 -0.36 19.84
N GLY A 49 4.84 -1.54 19.74
CA GLY A 49 5.43 -2.73 19.14
C GLY A 49 5.69 -2.54 17.65
N LEU A 50 6.80 -3.06 17.15
CA LEU A 50 7.17 -3.03 15.73
C LEU A 50 7.68 -4.39 15.25
N VAL A 51 7.61 -4.58 13.95
CA VAL A 51 8.23 -5.70 13.24
C VAL A 51 9.27 -5.11 12.31
N GLU A 52 10.55 -5.35 12.57
CA GLU A 52 11.62 -4.90 11.69
C GLU A 52 12.24 -6.08 10.95
N LEU A 53 12.44 -5.95 9.65
CA LEU A 53 13.27 -6.88 8.90
C LEU A 53 14.70 -6.81 9.41
N ASN A 54 15.36 -7.96 9.62
CA ASN A 54 16.65 -8.04 10.29
C ASN A 54 17.64 -6.97 9.79
N PRO A 55 18.06 -6.03 10.66
CA PRO A 55 18.89 -4.90 10.27
C PRO A 55 20.31 -5.31 9.83
N ALA A 56 20.70 -6.58 10.02
CA ALA A 56 21.96 -7.12 9.51
C ALA A 56 21.95 -7.33 7.98
N PHE A 57 20.77 -7.39 7.34
CA PHE A 57 20.67 -7.55 5.88
C PHE A 57 21.08 -6.27 5.15
N ARG A 58 22.16 -6.37 4.39
CA ARG A 58 22.95 -5.22 3.94
C ARG A 58 22.38 -4.53 2.73
N ASP A 59 21.77 -5.28 1.82
CA ASP A 59 21.34 -4.75 0.53
C ASP A 59 19.94 -5.24 0.12
N TYR A 60 19.48 -4.65 -0.99
CA TYR A 60 18.17 -4.89 -1.59
C TYR A 60 17.94 -6.38 -1.93
N ASN A 61 18.95 -7.07 -2.45
CA ASN A 61 18.83 -8.45 -2.88
C ASN A 61 18.77 -9.39 -1.68
N GLU A 62 19.64 -9.18 -0.69
CA GLU A 62 19.65 -9.99 0.53
C GLU A 62 18.31 -9.89 1.27
N ARG A 63 17.77 -8.68 1.43
CA ARG A 63 16.46 -8.46 2.07
C ARG A 63 15.33 -9.14 1.31
N THR A 64 15.35 -9.03 -0.02
CA THR A 64 14.37 -9.68 -0.90
C THR A 64 14.43 -11.20 -0.73
N GLU A 65 15.62 -11.80 -0.83
CA GLU A 65 15.81 -13.25 -0.78
C GLU A 65 15.39 -13.82 0.58
N GLN A 66 15.80 -13.19 1.69
CA GLN A 66 15.48 -13.66 3.03
C GLN A 66 13.97 -13.57 3.32
N LEU A 67 13.32 -12.48 2.89
CA LEU A 67 11.88 -12.35 3.00
C LEU A 67 11.14 -13.37 2.13
N GLU A 68 11.58 -13.57 0.88
CA GLU A 68 10.96 -14.51 -0.05
C GLU A 68 10.99 -15.95 0.46
N LYS A 69 12.09 -16.38 1.10
CA LYS A 69 12.17 -17.70 1.76
C LYS A 69 11.04 -17.89 2.78
N VAL A 70 10.79 -16.89 3.62
CA VAL A 70 9.69 -16.93 4.59
C VAL A 70 8.34 -16.97 3.89
N LEU A 71 8.12 -16.10 2.89
CA LEU A 71 6.85 -16.05 2.16
C LEU A 71 6.52 -17.37 1.46
N ARG A 72 7.53 -18.04 0.87
CA ARG A 72 7.36 -19.35 0.24
C ARG A 72 7.01 -20.43 1.26
N ASN A 73 7.65 -20.40 2.44
CA ASN A 73 7.32 -21.34 3.51
C ASN A 73 5.88 -21.10 4.03
N LEU A 74 5.48 -19.86 4.30
CA LEU A 74 4.11 -19.50 4.69
C LEU A 74 3.08 -19.88 3.63
N ARG A 75 3.41 -19.74 2.34
CA ARG A 75 2.57 -20.21 1.23
C ARG A 75 2.39 -21.72 1.27
N SER A 76 3.47 -22.48 1.50
CA SER A 76 3.44 -23.95 1.57
C SER A 76 2.61 -24.48 2.74
N GLU A 77 2.53 -23.73 3.84
CA GLU A 77 1.67 -24.05 4.99
C GLU A 77 0.18 -23.73 4.73
N GLY A 78 -0.16 -23.04 3.64
CA GLY A 78 -1.56 -22.74 3.27
C GLY A 78 -2.27 -21.78 4.22
N LEU A 79 -1.53 -21.05 5.07
CA LEU A 79 -2.09 -20.27 6.17
C LEU A 79 -2.80 -18.98 5.74
N PHE A 80 -2.35 -18.40 4.63
CA PHE A 80 -2.83 -17.10 4.16
C PHE A 80 -3.47 -17.23 2.77
N PRO A 81 -4.76 -16.91 2.62
CA PRO A 81 -5.44 -16.93 1.32
C PRO A 81 -4.76 -16.04 0.28
N ALA A 82 -4.15 -14.93 0.72
CA ALA A 82 -3.44 -14.01 -0.17
C ALA A 82 -2.29 -14.70 -0.91
N LEU A 83 -1.48 -15.51 -0.22
CA LEU A 83 -0.30 -16.18 -0.80
C LEU A 83 -0.64 -17.29 -1.81
N GLN A 84 -1.91 -17.69 -1.92
CA GLN A 84 -2.35 -18.61 -2.96
C GLN A 84 -2.44 -17.94 -4.33
N GLY A 85 -2.56 -16.61 -4.37
CA GLY A 85 -2.53 -15.82 -5.60
C GLY A 85 -1.13 -15.46 -6.08
N TRP A 86 -0.13 -16.31 -5.81
CA TRP A 86 1.27 -16.09 -6.17
C TRP A 86 1.46 -16.12 -7.68
N ARG A 87 2.09 -15.08 -8.25
CA ARG A 87 2.19 -14.90 -9.72
C ARG A 87 3.62 -14.74 -10.24
N ASP A 88 4.62 -14.83 -9.36
CA ASP A 88 6.01 -14.45 -9.68
C ASP A 88 6.11 -13.01 -10.23
N GLU A 89 5.18 -12.16 -9.80
CA GLU A 89 5.12 -10.73 -10.07
C GLU A 89 5.48 -9.98 -8.77
N TYR A 90 6.39 -9.02 -8.86
CA TYR A 90 6.97 -8.37 -7.68
C TYR A 90 6.71 -6.88 -7.69
N PHE A 91 6.36 -6.34 -6.52
CA PHE A 91 6.19 -4.91 -6.29
C PHE A 91 7.35 -4.34 -5.47
N GLU A 92 7.69 -3.10 -5.77
CA GLU A 92 8.70 -2.34 -5.03
C GLU A 92 8.20 -2.01 -3.62
N VAL A 93 8.96 -2.42 -2.61
CA VAL A 93 8.77 -1.97 -1.23
C VAL A 93 9.74 -0.82 -0.98
N LYS A 94 9.20 0.40 -1.04
CA LYS A 94 9.99 1.63 -1.02
C LYS A 94 9.72 2.49 0.21
N SER A 95 10.76 3.20 0.63
CA SER A 95 10.64 4.40 1.44
C SER A 95 10.24 5.60 0.56
N GLU A 96 10.10 6.78 1.15
CA GLU A 96 9.91 8.03 0.40
C GLU A 96 11.03 8.33 -0.61
N ARG A 97 12.24 7.79 -0.39
CA ARG A 97 13.44 8.15 -1.16
C ARG A 97 13.91 7.09 -2.15
N ARG A 98 13.72 5.81 -1.81
CA ARG A 98 14.22 4.68 -2.61
C ARG A 98 13.52 3.36 -2.29
N ALA A 99 13.61 2.44 -3.25
CA ALA A 99 13.36 1.02 -3.08
C ALA A 99 14.29 0.39 -2.03
N LEU A 100 13.74 -0.47 -1.18
CA LEU A 100 14.46 -1.15 -0.10
C LEU A 100 14.52 -2.67 -0.30
N LEU A 101 13.52 -3.26 -0.94
CA LEU A 101 13.42 -4.66 -1.36
C LEU A 101 12.26 -4.79 -2.35
N LYS A 102 12.13 -5.93 -3.01
CA LYS A 102 10.89 -6.31 -3.70
C LYS A 102 10.15 -7.40 -2.95
N MET A 103 8.83 -7.39 -3.07
CA MET A 103 7.94 -8.35 -2.44
C MET A 103 6.98 -8.91 -3.48
N GLU A 104 6.71 -10.21 -3.40
CA GLU A 104 5.73 -10.82 -4.27
C GLU A 104 4.34 -10.17 -4.06
N ARG A 105 3.66 -9.88 -5.18
CA ARG A 105 2.41 -9.10 -5.22
C ARG A 105 1.35 -9.62 -4.26
N ALA A 106 1.15 -10.93 -4.20
CA ALA A 106 0.17 -11.61 -3.36
C ALA A 106 0.52 -11.54 -1.87
N ALA A 107 1.79 -11.33 -1.50
CA ALA A 107 2.21 -11.15 -0.11
C ALA A 107 1.98 -9.73 0.43
N THR A 108 1.94 -8.72 -0.43
CA THR A 108 1.81 -7.31 -0.02
C THR A 108 0.66 -7.00 0.95
N PRO A 109 -0.54 -7.65 0.87
CA PRO A 109 -1.60 -7.37 1.83
C PRO A 109 -1.30 -7.86 3.25
N LEU A 110 -0.46 -8.88 3.42
CA LEU A 110 -0.03 -9.35 4.75
C LEU A 110 0.86 -8.33 5.45
N PHE A 111 1.61 -7.55 4.66
CA PHE A 111 2.56 -6.56 5.13
C PHE A 111 2.02 -5.13 5.10
N GLY A 112 0.77 -4.92 4.66
CA GLY A 112 0.16 -3.59 4.52
C GLY A 112 1.05 -2.61 3.75
N VAL A 113 1.82 -3.13 2.80
CA VAL A 113 2.72 -2.33 1.95
C VAL A 113 1.86 -1.55 0.97
N ARG A 114 2.17 -0.26 0.79
CA ARG A 114 1.49 0.57 -0.19
C ARG A 114 1.76 0.04 -1.60
N LYS A 115 0.69 -0.29 -2.30
CA LYS A 115 0.73 -0.75 -3.70
C LYS A 115 0.48 0.42 -4.63
N TYR A 116 1.02 0.27 -5.83
CA TYR A 116 0.81 1.20 -6.92
C TYR A 116 0.32 0.41 -8.13
N GLY A 117 -0.57 1.02 -8.90
CA GLY A 117 -1.01 0.52 -10.19
C GLY A 117 -1.38 1.67 -11.09
N VAL A 118 -1.81 1.32 -12.29
CA VAL A 118 -2.24 2.25 -13.33
C VAL A 118 -3.58 1.79 -13.85
N ASP A 119 -4.46 2.73 -14.13
CA ASP A 119 -5.76 2.45 -14.72
C ASP A 119 -6.05 3.47 -15.83
N ILE A 120 -6.69 2.99 -16.90
CA ILE A 120 -7.10 3.83 -18.03
C ILE A 120 -8.62 3.85 -18.12
N ASN A 121 -9.19 5.05 -18.01
CA ASN A 121 -10.57 5.31 -18.43
C ASN A 121 -10.57 5.55 -19.94
N GLY A 122 -10.85 4.51 -20.72
CA GLY A 122 -11.12 4.68 -22.14
C GLY A 122 -12.57 5.11 -22.35
N TYR A 123 -12.78 6.20 -23.07
CA TYR A 123 -14.10 6.77 -23.28
C TYR A 123 -14.27 7.28 -24.70
N VAL A 124 -15.51 7.45 -25.14
CA VAL A 124 -15.87 8.07 -26.42
C VAL A 124 -16.87 9.20 -26.19
N ARG A 125 -16.92 10.15 -27.11
CA ARG A 125 -17.97 11.18 -27.17
C ARG A 125 -19.01 10.77 -28.20
N HIS A 126 -20.03 10.06 -27.75
CA HIS A 126 -21.14 9.62 -28.58
C HIS A 126 -22.05 10.81 -28.97
N PRO A 127 -22.46 10.93 -30.23
CA PRO A 127 -23.26 12.07 -30.70
C PRO A 127 -24.61 12.21 -30.00
N THR A 128 -25.21 11.10 -29.55
CA THR A 128 -26.53 11.10 -28.88
C THR A 128 -26.46 10.87 -27.37
N HIS A 129 -25.46 10.15 -26.87
CA HIS A 129 -25.39 9.71 -25.48
C HIS A 129 -24.37 10.53 -24.67
N GLY A 130 -23.63 11.43 -25.31
CA GLY A 130 -22.56 12.19 -24.67
C GLY A 130 -21.37 11.29 -24.34
N ILE A 131 -20.84 11.40 -23.13
CA ILE A 131 -19.71 10.57 -22.70
C ILE A 131 -20.18 9.13 -22.48
N CYS A 132 -19.51 8.19 -23.14
CA CYS A 132 -19.64 6.76 -22.90
C CYS A 132 -18.27 6.19 -22.51
N ILE A 133 -18.24 5.28 -21.54
CA ILE A 133 -17.01 4.73 -20.95
C ILE A 133 -16.96 3.23 -21.26
N TRP A 134 -15.80 2.77 -21.73
CA TRP A 134 -15.53 1.35 -21.86
C TRP A 134 -15.25 0.75 -20.49
N LEU A 135 -15.92 -0.34 -20.18
CA LEU A 135 -15.63 -1.21 -19.04
C LEU A 135 -15.24 -2.58 -19.57
N GLN A 136 -14.37 -3.26 -18.84
CA GLN A 136 -14.03 -4.65 -19.13
C GLN A 136 -14.66 -5.59 -18.11
N GLN A 137 -14.95 -6.81 -18.54
CA GLN A 137 -15.28 -7.91 -17.64
C GLN A 137 -14.07 -8.82 -17.54
N ARG A 138 -13.59 -9.03 -16.32
CA ARG A 138 -12.41 -9.84 -16.02
C ARG A 138 -12.67 -11.29 -16.39
N SER A 139 -11.67 -11.96 -16.95
CA SER A 139 -11.73 -13.40 -17.20
C SER A 139 -12.05 -14.19 -15.93
N ASN A 140 -12.83 -15.26 -16.06
CA ASN A 140 -13.13 -16.19 -14.97
C ASN A 140 -11.88 -16.92 -14.44
N THR A 141 -10.76 -16.90 -15.17
CA THR A 141 -9.49 -17.51 -14.75
C THR A 141 -8.61 -16.59 -13.89
N LYS A 142 -8.95 -15.30 -13.75
CA LYS A 142 -8.21 -14.37 -12.89
C LYS A 142 -8.22 -14.84 -11.42
N GLU A 143 -7.07 -14.83 -10.77
CA GLU A 143 -6.91 -15.28 -9.38
C GLU A 143 -7.58 -14.32 -8.38
N THR A 144 -7.81 -13.08 -8.80
CA THR A 144 -8.54 -12.08 -8.01
C THR A 144 -9.70 -11.51 -8.81
N TRP A 145 -10.87 -11.50 -8.19
CA TRP A 145 -12.10 -10.92 -8.73
C TRP A 145 -12.49 -11.49 -10.12
N PRO A 146 -12.53 -12.83 -10.30
CA PRO A 146 -12.92 -13.42 -11.58
C PRO A 146 -14.35 -13.02 -11.97
N GLY A 147 -14.58 -12.73 -13.24
CA GLY A 147 -15.90 -12.39 -13.80
C GLY A 147 -16.45 -11.01 -13.43
N LYS A 148 -15.75 -10.23 -12.60
CA LYS A 148 -16.17 -8.89 -12.18
C LYS A 148 -15.95 -7.83 -13.26
N TRP A 149 -16.77 -6.80 -13.25
CA TRP A 149 -16.56 -5.57 -14.02
C TRP A 149 -15.39 -4.76 -13.46
N ASP A 150 -14.65 -4.12 -14.34
CA ASP A 150 -13.38 -3.44 -14.06
C ASP A 150 -13.23 -2.21 -14.98
N ASN A 151 -12.22 -1.37 -14.71
CA ASN A 151 -11.80 -0.31 -15.63
C ASN A 151 -11.39 -0.92 -16.97
N MET A 152 -11.52 -0.16 -18.08
CA MET A 152 -11.19 -0.67 -19.42
C MET A 152 -9.82 -1.36 -19.48
N VAL A 153 -8.81 -0.77 -18.84
CA VAL A 153 -7.46 -1.30 -18.72
C VAL A 153 -6.95 -1.00 -17.31
N GLY A 154 -6.33 -1.97 -16.64
CA GLY A 154 -5.74 -1.73 -15.32
C GLY A 154 -4.69 -2.76 -14.91
N GLY A 155 -3.52 -2.29 -14.46
CA GLY A 155 -2.37 -3.14 -14.13
C GLY A 155 -1.60 -2.70 -12.89
N GLY A 156 -0.93 -3.67 -12.26
CA GLY A 156 -0.05 -3.39 -11.12
C GLY A 156 1.29 -2.79 -11.56
N LEU A 157 1.85 -1.86 -10.78
CA LEU A 157 3.15 -1.29 -11.06
C LEU A 157 4.27 -2.23 -10.58
N SER A 158 4.65 -3.14 -11.47
CA SER A 158 5.71 -4.12 -11.26
C SER A 158 7.12 -3.51 -11.20
N VAL A 159 8.03 -4.19 -10.49
CA VAL A 159 9.46 -3.85 -10.43
C VAL A 159 10.02 -3.71 -11.84
N GLY A 160 10.76 -2.62 -12.08
CA GLY A 160 11.46 -2.36 -13.34
C GLY A 160 10.65 -1.61 -14.40
N PHE A 161 9.35 -1.36 -14.19
CA PHE A 161 8.52 -0.62 -15.13
C PHE A 161 8.23 0.80 -14.68
N GLY A 162 8.22 1.75 -15.63
CA GLY A 162 7.74 3.11 -15.40
C GLY A 162 6.20 3.19 -15.43
N ILE A 163 5.62 4.20 -14.77
CA ILE A 163 4.15 4.36 -14.69
C ILE A 163 3.49 4.40 -16.08
N LYS A 164 3.95 5.29 -16.96
CA LYS A 164 3.39 5.40 -18.31
C LYS A 164 3.72 4.18 -19.18
N GLU A 165 4.88 3.57 -18.97
CA GLU A 165 5.28 2.33 -19.65
C GLU A 165 4.34 1.18 -19.30
N THR A 166 4.01 1.00 -18.01
CA THR A 166 2.99 0.05 -17.57
C THR A 166 1.66 0.34 -18.22
N ALA A 167 1.17 1.59 -18.18
CA ALA A 167 -0.13 1.92 -18.78
C ALA A 167 -0.18 1.57 -20.29
N ILE A 168 0.90 1.83 -21.03
CA ILE A 168 0.99 1.49 -22.46
C ILE A 168 1.03 -0.03 -22.68
N LYS A 169 1.81 -0.76 -21.87
CA LYS A 169 1.88 -2.23 -21.92
C LYS A 169 0.49 -2.84 -21.70
N GLU A 170 -0.17 -2.50 -20.59
CA GLU A 170 -1.48 -3.04 -20.23
C GLU A 170 -2.55 -2.66 -21.26
N ALA A 171 -2.47 -1.46 -21.85
CA ALA A 171 -3.37 -1.04 -22.92
C ALA A 171 -3.29 -1.94 -24.17
N ALA A 172 -2.09 -2.40 -24.49
CA ALA A 172 -1.86 -3.31 -25.60
C ALA A 172 -2.32 -4.75 -25.26
N GLU A 173 -2.06 -5.23 -24.05
CA GLU A 173 -2.37 -6.60 -23.61
C GLU A 173 -3.85 -6.83 -23.33
N GLU A 174 -4.50 -5.96 -22.54
CA GLU A 174 -5.89 -6.18 -22.13
C GLU A 174 -6.89 -5.76 -23.22
N ALA A 175 -6.61 -4.68 -23.96
CA ALA A 175 -7.59 -4.05 -24.87
C ALA A 175 -7.12 -3.86 -26.32
N SER A 176 -5.93 -4.35 -26.69
CA SER A 176 -5.36 -4.23 -28.03
C SER A 176 -5.31 -2.79 -28.56
N ILE A 177 -5.08 -1.82 -27.67
CA ILE A 177 -5.02 -0.40 -28.06
C ILE A 177 -3.73 -0.16 -28.85
N PRO A 178 -3.82 0.26 -30.13
CA PRO A 178 -2.64 0.47 -30.96
C PRO A 178 -1.90 1.75 -30.57
N TYR A 179 -0.62 1.82 -30.95
CA TYR A 179 0.28 2.89 -30.53
C TYR A 179 -0.21 4.30 -30.94
N ASP A 180 -0.84 4.42 -32.11
CA ASP A 180 -1.38 5.66 -32.63
C ASP A 180 -2.55 6.22 -31.81
N LEU A 181 -3.26 5.36 -31.07
CA LEU A 181 -4.27 5.78 -30.09
C LEU A 181 -3.63 6.01 -28.72
N VAL A 182 -2.84 5.07 -28.20
CA VAL A 182 -2.28 5.14 -26.84
C VAL A 182 -1.35 6.34 -26.63
N LYS A 183 -0.76 6.90 -27.70
CA LYS A 183 0.05 8.13 -27.60
C LYS A 183 -0.75 9.34 -27.09
N ASN A 184 -2.08 9.32 -27.20
CA ASN A 184 -2.98 10.38 -26.75
C ASN A 184 -3.37 10.24 -25.26
N LEU A 185 -2.81 9.28 -24.54
CA LEU A 185 -3.07 9.06 -23.12
C LEU A 185 -2.77 10.31 -22.29
N VAL A 186 -3.76 10.77 -21.51
CA VAL A 186 -3.65 11.96 -20.65
C VAL A 186 -3.60 11.52 -19.19
N SER A 187 -2.62 12.02 -18.44
CA SER A 187 -2.56 11.83 -16.98
C SER A 187 -3.68 12.63 -16.31
N ALA A 188 -4.57 11.95 -15.60
CA ALA A 188 -5.72 12.57 -14.92
C ALA A 188 -5.55 12.71 -13.40
N GLY A 189 -4.45 12.20 -12.85
CA GLY A 189 -4.12 12.31 -11.42
C GLY A 189 -3.93 10.92 -10.80
N CYS A 190 -4.38 10.77 -9.56
CA CYS A 190 -4.42 9.48 -8.90
C CYS A 190 -5.55 9.42 -7.87
N VAL A 191 -6.02 8.20 -7.63
CA VAL A 191 -6.88 7.87 -6.48
C VAL A 191 -6.06 7.07 -5.47
N SER A 192 -6.38 7.24 -4.19
CA SER A 192 -5.77 6.48 -3.11
C SER A 192 -6.81 6.09 -2.07
N PHE A 193 -6.83 4.80 -1.75
CA PHE A 193 -7.81 4.22 -0.84
C PHE A 193 -7.15 3.19 0.06
N TYR A 194 -7.83 2.90 1.16
CA TYR A 194 -7.44 1.87 2.12
C TYR A 194 -8.65 1.03 2.47
N PHE A 195 -8.52 -0.28 2.34
CA PHE A 195 -9.52 -1.21 2.85
C PHE A 195 -8.87 -2.46 3.41
N GLU A 196 -9.65 -3.20 4.18
CA GLU A 196 -9.26 -4.49 4.74
C GLU A 196 -10.14 -5.58 4.13
N SER A 197 -9.53 -6.73 3.84
CA SER A 197 -10.27 -7.92 3.43
C SER A 197 -9.68 -9.17 4.08
N ARG A 198 -10.26 -10.34 3.79
CA ARG A 198 -9.72 -11.64 4.21
C ARG A 198 -8.27 -11.89 3.75
N GLN A 199 -7.80 -11.17 2.73
CA GLN A 199 -6.43 -11.27 2.23
C GLN A 199 -5.45 -10.41 3.03
N GLY A 200 -5.91 -9.39 3.77
CA GLY A 200 -5.06 -8.47 4.53
C GLY A 200 -5.43 -7.01 4.29
N LEU A 201 -4.42 -6.13 4.35
CA LEU A 201 -4.55 -4.68 4.26
C LEU A 201 -4.25 -4.19 2.84
N PHE A 202 -5.05 -3.25 2.33
CA PHE A 202 -4.95 -2.77 0.94
C PHE A 202 -4.80 -1.24 0.88
N PRO A 203 -3.65 -0.69 1.31
CA PRO A 203 -3.26 0.67 0.97
C PRO A 203 -2.86 0.73 -0.51
N ASN A 204 -3.68 1.35 -1.34
CA ASN A 204 -3.53 1.38 -2.79
C ASN A 204 -3.43 2.81 -3.32
N THR A 205 -2.67 3.00 -4.39
CA THR A 205 -2.63 4.24 -5.16
C THR A 205 -2.63 3.89 -6.63
N GLU A 206 -3.69 4.29 -7.31
CA GLU A 206 -3.84 4.03 -8.75
C GLU A 206 -3.57 5.32 -9.50
N TYR A 207 -2.60 5.30 -10.41
CA TYR A 207 -2.33 6.42 -11.33
C TYR A 207 -3.36 6.36 -12.45
N VAL A 208 -4.17 7.41 -12.55
CA VAL A 208 -5.31 7.44 -13.45
C VAL A 208 -4.92 8.13 -14.74
N PHE A 209 -5.23 7.48 -15.85
CA PHE A 209 -5.13 8.03 -17.18
C PHE A 209 -6.50 8.03 -17.87
N ASP A 210 -6.72 9.03 -18.69
CA ASP A 210 -7.90 9.08 -19.55
C ASP A 210 -7.45 8.99 -21.01
N LEU A 211 -8.22 8.25 -21.81
CA LEU A 211 -7.99 8.08 -23.23
C LEU A 211 -9.30 8.24 -24.00
N GLU A 212 -9.42 9.32 -24.77
CA GLU A 212 -10.52 9.48 -25.71
C GLU A 212 -10.26 8.60 -26.93
N LEU A 213 -11.20 7.70 -27.24
CA LEU A 213 -11.12 6.70 -28.30
C LEU A 213 -12.05 7.09 -29.46
N PRO A 214 -11.71 6.69 -30.71
CA PRO A 214 -12.63 6.79 -31.84
C PRO A 214 -13.93 6.02 -31.61
N LEU A 215 -15.04 6.50 -32.18
CA LEU A 215 -16.35 5.83 -32.04
C LEU A 215 -16.40 4.44 -32.68
N ASP A 216 -15.56 4.19 -33.68
CA ASP A 216 -15.43 2.92 -34.40
C ASP A 216 -14.37 1.98 -33.78
N PHE A 217 -13.65 2.43 -32.75
CA PHE A 217 -12.73 1.57 -32.02
C PHE A 217 -13.50 0.61 -31.11
N VAL A 218 -13.23 -0.69 -31.26
CA VAL A 218 -13.76 -1.74 -30.40
C VAL A 218 -12.58 -2.47 -29.76
N PRO A 219 -12.44 -2.43 -28.41
CA PRO A 219 -11.35 -3.12 -27.73
C PRO A 219 -11.42 -4.64 -27.91
N GLN A 220 -10.26 -5.27 -27.91
CA GLN A 220 -10.13 -6.72 -28.05
C GLN A 220 -9.14 -7.25 -27.02
N ASN A 221 -9.47 -8.38 -26.41
CA ASN A 221 -8.55 -9.09 -25.54
C ASN A 221 -7.39 -9.67 -26.36
N SER A 222 -6.14 -9.41 -25.96
CA SER A 222 -4.94 -9.99 -26.57
C SER A 222 -4.27 -11.09 -25.75
N ASP A 223 -4.43 -11.13 -24.43
CA ASP A 223 -3.62 -11.97 -23.53
C ASP A 223 -4.41 -13.01 -22.72
N GLY A 224 -5.75 -12.99 -22.80
CA GLY A 224 -6.63 -13.92 -22.07
C GLY A 224 -7.17 -13.37 -20.74
N GLU A 225 -6.82 -12.13 -20.37
CA GLU A 225 -7.18 -11.54 -19.08
C GLU A 225 -8.61 -10.99 -19.02
N VAL A 226 -9.23 -10.78 -20.19
CA VAL A 226 -10.53 -10.12 -20.36
C VAL A 226 -11.52 -11.04 -21.09
N GLN A 227 -12.75 -11.17 -20.61
CA GLN A 227 -13.75 -12.01 -21.30
C GLN A 227 -14.76 -11.22 -22.12
N ALA A 228 -14.99 -9.95 -21.79
CA ALA A 228 -15.92 -9.08 -22.51
C ALA A 228 -15.58 -7.60 -22.28
N PHE A 229 -16.06 -6.75 -23.20
CA PHE A 229 -16.07 -5.31 -23.06
C PHE A 229 -17.49 -4.79 -23.23
N GLU A 230 -17.81 -3.71 -22.54
CA GLU A 230 -19.09 -3.03 -22.67
C GLU A 230 -18.87 -1.51 -22.66
N LEU A 231 -19.48 -0.83 -23.64
CA LEU A 231 -19.48 0.62 -23.72
C LEU A 231 -20.79 1.15 -23.13
N LEU A 232 -20.70 1.90 -22.04
CA LEU A 232 -21.87 2.40 -21.32
C LEU A 232 -21.93 3.93 -21.33
N PRO A 233 -23.11 4.55 -21.51
CA PRO A 233 -23.29 5.96 -21.18
C PRO A 233 -22.88 6.24 -19.72
N ALA A 234 -22.30 7.40 -19.46
CA ALA A 234 -21.79 7.75 -18.13
C ALA A 234 -22.82 7.56 -17.00
N LYS A 235 -24.10 7.81 -17.26
CA LYS A 235 -25.19 7.57 -16.31
C LYS A 235 -25.35 6.09 -15.95
N GLU A 236 -25.26 5.19 -16.93
CA GLU A 236 -25.34 3.74 -16.70
C GLU A 236 -24.05 3.22 -16.03
N CYS A 237 -22.90 3.86 -16.28
CA CYS A 237 -21.67 3.56 -15.54
C CYS A 237 -21.82 3.81 -14.04
N VAL A 238 -22.51 4.90 -13.64
CA VAL A 238 -22.80 5.17 -12.21
C VAL A 238 -23.53 3.98 -11.61
N GLU A 239 -24.60 3.51 -12.25
CA GLU A 239 -25.39 2.35 -11.78
C GLU A 239 -24.54 1.08 -11.72
N ARG A 240 -23.70 0.83 -12.74
CA ARG A 240 -22.84 -0.35 -12.82
C ARG A 240 -21.81 -0.43 -11.69
N VAL A 241 -21.17 0.70 -11.35
CA VAL A 241 -20.11 0.77 -10.34
C VAL A 241 -20.61 0.35 -8.95
N PHE A 242 -21.89 0.59 -8.65
CA PHE A 242 -22.48 0.23 -7.36
C PHE A 242 -23.01 -1.20 -7.28
N THR A 243 -22.89 -1.98 -8.37
CA THR A 243 -23.29 -3.39 -8.35
C THR A 243 -22.28 -4.26 -7.58
N PRO A 244 -22.73 -5.35 -6.94
CA PRO A 244 -21.82 -6.32 -6.31
C PRO A 244 -20.82 -6.94 -7.29
N ASP A 245 -21.12 -6.91 -8.58
CA ASP A 245 -20.30 -7.47 -9.65
C ASP A 245 -19.18 -6.54 -10.12
N PHE A 246 -19.12 -5.31 -9.62
CA PHE A 246 -17.99 -4.42 -9.87
C PHE A 246 -16.82 -4.72 -8.93
N LYS A 247 -15.60 -4.72 -9.47
CA LYS A 247 -14.37 -4.91 -8.69
C LYS A 247 -14.18 -3.73 -7.74
N THR A 248 -14.11 -4.03 -6.45
CA THR A 248 -14.06 -3.01 -5.38
C THR A 248 -12.92 -2.00 -5.56
N THR A 249 -11.74 -2.43 -6.00
CA THR A 249 -10.57 -1.53 -6.14
C THR A 249 -10.59 -0.68 -7.41
N SER A 250 -11.51 -0.99 -8.32
CA SER A 250 -11.68 -0.29 -9.61
C SER A 250 -12.73 0.81 -9.52
N ALA A 251 -13.69 0.66 -8.60
CA ALA A 251 -14.76 1.63 -8.38
C ALA A 251 -14.22 3.05 -8.14
N PRO A 252 -13.17 3.27 -7.31
CA PRO A 252 -12.61 4.61 -7.10
C PRO A 252 -12.19 5.33 -8.38
N VAL A 253 -11.62 4.61 -9.35
CA VAL A 253 -11.12 5.19 -10.61
C VAL A 253 -12.27 5.67 -11.50
N VAL A 254 -13.34 4.88 -11.62
CA VAL A 254 -14.51 5.27 -12.42
C VAL A 254 -15.28 6.40 -11.74
N ILE A 255 -15.42 6.37 -10.41
CA ILE A 255 -16.08 7.45 -9.66
C ILE A 255 -15.30 8.76 -9.82
N ASP A 256 -13.97 8.73 -9.70
CA ASP A 256 -13.11 9.89 -9.95
C ASP A 256 -13.34 10.47 -11.36
N PHE A 257 -13.38 9.63 -12.39
CA PHE A 257 -13.69 10.06 -13.76
C PHE A 257 -15.06 10.73 -13.86
N LEU A 258 -16.10 10.09 -13.31
CA LEU A 258 -17.47 10.62 -13.35
C LEU A 258 -17.60 11.95 -12.60
N ILE A 259 -16.85 12.16 -11.50
CA ILE A 259 -16.79 13.43 -10.79
C ILE A 259 -16.09 14.50 -11.63
N ARG A 260 -14.88 14.21 -12.16
CA ARG A 260 -14.10 15.15 -12.98
C ARG A 260 -14.82 15.59 -14.25
N HIS A 261 -15.69 14.73 -14.78
CA HIS A 261 -16.51 15.00 -15.97
C HIS A 261 -17.93 15.51 -15.67
N GLY A 262 -18.28 15.74 -14.39
CA GLY A 262 -19.55 16.36 -14.00
C GLY A 262 -20.78 15.46 -14.07
N HIS A 263 -20.59 14.14 -14.05
CA HIS A 263 -21.67 13.15 -14.00
C HIS A 263 -22.06 12.73 -12.58
N ILE A 264 -21.18 12.96 -11.61
CA ILE A 264 -21.47 12.89 -10.18
C ILE A 264 -21.15 14.28 -9.61
N THR A 265 -22.14 14.95 -9.03
CA THR A 265 -22.00 16.31 -8.51
C THR A 265 -22.47 16.42 -7.06
N ALA A 266 -22.10 17.52 -6.41
CA ALA A 266 -22.55 17.83 -5.06
C ALA A 266 -24.06 18.15 -4.98
N ASP A 267 -24.69 18.48 -6.11
CA ASP A 267 -26.14 18.73 -6.19
C ASP A 267 -26.93 17.42 -6.21
N ASP A 268 -26.32 16.33 -6.71
CA ASP A 268 -26.97 15.03 -6.91
C ASP A 268 -26.72 14.04 -5.75
N VAL A 269 -25.59 14.18 -5.03
CA VAL A 269 -25.14 13.20 -4.02
C VAL A 269 -24.92 13.85 -2.66
N VAL A 270 -25.70 13.42 -1.66
CA VAL A 270 -25.65 13.96 -0.28
C VAL A 270 -24.26 13.84 0.35
N ASP A 271 -23.59 12.69 0.18
CA ASP A 271 -22.29 12.41 0.80
C ASP A 271 -21.11 12.74 -0.14
N PHE A 272 -21.30 13.63 -1.12
CA PHE A 272 -20.31 13.93 -2.17
C PHE A 272 -18.91 14.23 -1.62
N THR A 273 -18.79 15.14 -0.65
CA THR A 273 -17.49 15.52 -0.07
C THR A 273 -16.80 14.32 0.58
N GLN A 274 -17.55 13.46 1.28
CA GLN A 274 -17.00 12.25 1.89
C GLN A 274 -16.51 11.28 0.82
N ILE A 275 -17.22 11.14 -0.30
CA ILE A 275 -16.77 10.32 -1.42
C ILE A 275 -15.43 10.86 -1.95
N VAL A 276 -15.33 12.16 -2.22
CA VAL A 276 -14.07 12.78 -2.69
C VAL A 276 -12.92 12.53 -1.70
N GLU A 277 -13.15 12.69 -0.40
CA GLU A 277 -12.14 12.39 0.63
C GLU A 277 -11.70 10.92 0.61
N LEU A 278 -12.64 9.99 0.44
CA LEU A 278 -12.37 8.55 0.37
C LEU A 278 -11.67 8.12 -0.93
N LEU A 279 -11.76 8.91 -2.00
CA LEU A 279 -10.96 8.72 -3.21
C LEU A 279 -9.51 9.20 -3.04
N HIS A 280 -9.22 10.01 -2.03
CA HIS A 280 -7.91 10.61 -1.80
C HIS A 280 -7.41 10.39 -0.37
N VAL A 281 -7.57 9.17 0.16
CA VAL A 281 -7.11 8.80 1.51
C VAL A 281 -5.61 9.11 1.63
N PRO A 282 -5.17 9.94 2.59
CA PRO A 282 -3.77 10.32 2.75
C PRO A 282 -2.97 9.16 3.36
N LEU A 283 -2.65 8.13 2.56
CA LEU A 283 -2.05 6.87 3.03
C LEU A 283 -0.75 7.05 3.81
N GLN A 284 0.01 8.12 3.58
CA GLN A 284 1.18 8.48 4.38
C GLN A 284 0.88 8.63 5.87
N SER A 285 -0.35 9.02 6.23
CA SER A 285 -0.80 9.13 7.62
C SER A 285 -0.90 7.78 8.34
N LEU A 286 -0.87 6.67 7.60
CA LEU A 286 -0.81 5.31 8.16
C LEU A 286 0.63 4.91 8.56
N TYR A 287 1.65 5.56 7.97
CA TYR A 287 3.06 5.18 8.11
C TYR A 287 3.86 6.18 8.95
N THR A 288 3.51 6.32 10.23
CA THR A 288 3.95 7.42 11.10
C THR A 288 5.12 7.11 12.04
N TYR A 289 5.66 5.89 12.02
CA TYR A 289 6.69 5.44 12.97
C TYR A 289 7.90 6.39 13.04
N ARG A 290 8.45 6.79 11.88
CA ARG A 290 9.61 7.69 11.82
C ARG A 290 9.30 9.06 12.40
N ALA A 291 8.16 9.65 12.03
CA ALA A 291 7.74 10.96 12.55
C ALA A 291 7.56 10.93 14.08
N ARG A 292 6.95 9.86 14.61
CA ARG A 292 6.80 9.65 16.06
C ARG A 292 8.16 9.50 16.75
N LEU A 293 9.09 8.75 16.15
CA LEU A 293 10.43 8.57 16.68
C LEU A 293 11.20 9.90 16.74
N GLU A 294 11.11 10.73 15.70
CA GLU A 294 11.73 12.05 15.64
C GLU A 294 11.11 13.02 16.66
N GLN A 295 9.79 13.01 16.84
CA GLN A 295 9.09 13.79 17.86
C GLN A 295 9.49 13.38 19.29
N ALA A 296 9.57 12.07 19.56
CA ALA A 296 9.99 11.56 20.87
C ALA A 296 11.43 11.96 21.20
N LYS A 297 12.34 11.90 20.22
CA LYS A 297 13.73 12.35 20.38
C LYS A 297 13.82 13.86 20.68
N LYS A 298 13.05 14.69 19.97
CA LYS A 298 12.98 16.15 20.24
C LYS A 298 12.45 16.43 21.64
N HIS A 299 11.43 15.70 22.08
CA HIS A 299 10.88 15.86 23.43
C HIS A 299 11.91 15.49 24.50
N GLN A 300 12.67 14.41 24.31
CA GLN A 300 13.74 14.01 25.23
C GLN A 300 14.89 15.03 25.28
N GLN A 301 15.24 15.66 24.15
CA GLN A 301 16.27 16.71 24.10
C GLN A 301 15.85 18.04 24.74
N ASN A 302 14.53 18.30 24.81
CA ASN A 302 13.98 19.53 25.39
C ASN A 302 13.59 19.39 26.88
N LEU A 303 13.78 18.22 27.49
CA LEU A 303 13.64 18.07 28.95
C LEU A 303 14.85 18.75 29.62
N PRO A 304 14.65 19.70 30.56
CA PRO A 304 15.77 20.31 31.27
C PRO A 304 16.57 19.21 31.98
N GLY A 305 17.87 19.14 31.67
CA GLY A 305 18.76 18.13 32.21
C GLY A 305 18.70 18.14 33.73
N ASP A 306 18.32 16.99 34.29
CA ASP A 306 18.37 16.71 35.72
C ASP A 306 19.85 16.69 36.13
N ALA A 307 20.42 17.88 36.35
CA ALA A 307 21.73 18.08 36.94
C ALA A 307 21.68 17.67 38.41
N ARG A 308 21.55 16.37 38.65
CA ARG A 308 21.87 15.76 39.94
C ARG A 308 23.36 15.94 40.17
N ASN A 309 23.68 16.98 40.93
CA ASN A 309 24.94 17.18 41.64
C ASN A 309 25.27 15.94 42.48
N CYS A 310 25.86 14.92 41.86
CA CYS A 310 26.53 13.86 42.57
C CYS A 310 27.88 14.40 43.03
N ARG A 311 27.89 15.16 44.14
CA ARG A 311 29.13 15.46 44.86
C ARG A 311 29.67 14.15 45.42
N CYS A 312 30.55 13.49 44.67
CA CYS A 312 31.42 12.47 45.20
C CYS A 312 32.42 13.16 46.13
N GLY A 313 32.10 13.18 47.43
CA GLY A 313 33.00 13.65 48.47
C GLY A 313 34.17 12.68 48.59
N SER A 314 35.36 13.18 48.30
CA SER A 314 36.65 12.51 48.47
C SER A 314 36.81 11.91 49.87
N LEU A 315 36.98 10.59 49.94
CA LEU A 315 37.46 9.86 51.12
C LEU A 315 38.85 10.37 51.51
N GLN A 316 38.96 11.03 52.66
CA GLN A 316 40.25 11.32 53.29
C GLN A 316 40.83 10.03 53.89
N LYS A 317 42.02 9.64 53.40
CA LYS A 317 42.92 8.70 54.08
C LYS A 317 43.40 9.35 55.38
N LYS A 318 43.14 8.74 56.54
CA LYS A 318 43.89 8.99 57.78
C LYS A 318 44.87 7.84 58.02
N SER A 319 46.12 8.23 58.21
CA SER A 319 47.28 7.42 58.55
C SER A 319 47.17 6.82 59.95
N VAL A 320 47.66 5.60 60.07
CA VAL A 320 47.86 4.87 61.32
C VAL A 320 49.19 5.32 61.92
N GLU A 321 49.19 5.84 63.15
CA GLU A 321 50.39 5.95 63.98
C GLU A 321 50.18 5.20 65.29
N ASN A 322 51.10 4.28 65.57
CA ASN A 322 51.25 3.56 66.83
C ASN A 322 51.97 4.44 67.86
N GLY A 323 51.55 4.40 69.12
CA GLY A 323 52.27 5.10 70.20
C GLY A 323 51.83 4.68 71.60
N HIS A 324 52.71 3.95 72.27
CA HIS A 324 52.73 3.41 73.64
C HIS A 324 52.11 4.20 74.82
N LYS A 325 51.70 3.38 75.82
CA LYS A 325 51.47 3.59 77.27
C LYS A 325 52.18 4.77 77.95
N LYS A 326 51.52 5.37 78.96
CA LYS A 326 51.98 5.42 80.39
C LYS A 326 50.94 6.04 81.35
N ASP A 327 50.69 5.30 82.44
CA ASP A 327 50.45 5.67 83.85
C ASP A 327 49.85 7.05 84.19
N THR A 328 48.64 7.10 84.76
CA THR A 328 48.36 7.13 86.22
C THR A 328 46.86 6.98 86.48
#